data_AF-A0A7M3Y507-F1
#
_entry.id   AF-A0A7M3Y507-F1
#
_cell.length_a   1.000
_cell.length_b   1.000
_cell.length_c   1.000
_cell.angle_alpha   90.00
_cell.angle_beta   90.00
_cell.angle_gamma   90.00
#
_symmetry.space_group_name_H-M   'P 1'
#
loop_
_entity.id
_entity.type
_entity.pdbx_description
1 polymer ?
#
loop_
_entity_poly.entity_id
_entity_poly.type
_entity_poly.pdbx_seq_one_letter_code
_entity_poly.pdbx_strand_id
1 'polypeptide(L)'
;VAFELPNGTLAIGGFEPRPTVLEATVAAANELGVSLATEDHALGQWVTAVDGVSGDGWIYEVDGTRPTIGPEAMALPPSSVLVWRLA
;
A
#
# COMPACT_ATOMS: atom_id res chain seq x y z
N VAL A 1 -8.07 -0.91 1.15
CA VAL A 1 -6.74 -0.27 1.29
C VAL A 1 -6.91 0.98 2.13
N ALA A 2 -6.07 1.17 3.13
CA ALA A 2 -6.03 2.36 3.96
C ALA A 2 -4.60 2.92 4.01
N PHE A 3 -4.47 4.24 3.87
CA PHE A 3 -3.23 4.99 4.06
C PHE A 3 -3.35 5.81 5.35
N GLU A 4 -2.53 5.51 6.34
CA GLU A 4 -2.45 6.28 7.59
C GLU A 4 -1.49 7.46 7.39
N LEU A 5 -2.04 8.63 7.05
CA LEU A 5 -1.29 9.87 6.87
C LEU A 5 -1.28 10.69 8.18
N PRO A 6 -0.35 11.65 8.35
CA PRO A 6 -0.29 12.49 9.54
C PRO A 6 -1.56 13.33 9.81
N ASN A 7 -2.31 13.66 8.75
CA ASN A 7 -3.54 14.45 8.81
C ASN A 7 -4.82 13.59 8.87
N GLY A 8 -4.71 12.25 8.85
CA GLY A 8 -5.84 11.33 8.93
C GLY A 8 -5.67 10.09 8.06
N THR A 9 -6.65 9.19 8.12
CA THR A 9 -6.65 7.97 7.32
C THR A 9 -7.49 8.16 6.06
N LEU A 10 -6.90 7.85 4.90
CA LEU A 10 -7.63 7.72 3.64
C LEU A 10 -7.89 6.24 3.38
N ALA A 11 -9.14 5.86 3.11
CA ALA A 11 -9.49 4.45 2.91
C ALA A 11 -10.51 4.28 1.78
N ILE A 12 -10.28 3.24 0.97
CA ILE A 12 -11.17 2.83 -0.11
C ILE A 12 -11.08 1.32 -0.32
N GLY A 13 -12.17 0.71 -0.79
CA GLY A 13 -12.31 -0.72 -1.04
C GLY A 13 -12.84 -1.00 -2.45
N GLY A 14 -13.18 -2.27 -2.73
CA GLY A 14 -13.73 -2.67 -4.03
C GLY A 14 -12.69 -2.98 -5.11
N PHE A 15 -11.46 -3.31 -4.72
CA PHE A 15 -10.36 -3.61 -5.64
C PHE A 15 -10.30 -5.09 -6.04
N GLU A 16 -11.45 -5.73 -6.23
CA GLU A 16 -11.50 -7.11 -6.72
C GLU A 16 -11.81 -7.13 -8.22
N PRO A 17 -11.08 -7.90 -9.05
CA PRO A 17 -9.84 -8.61 -8.72
C PRO A 17 -8.60 -7.69 -8.85
N ARG A 18 -7.78 -7.62 -7.80
CA ARG A 18 -6.39 -7.12 -7.87
C ARG A 18 -5.48 -8.21 -7.30
N PRO A 19 -4.56 -8.77 -8.09
CA PRO A 19 -3.78 -9.94 -7.65
C PRO A 19 -2.83 -9.63 -6.50
N THR A 20 -2.21 -8.45 -6.47
CA THR A 20 -1.16 -8.10 -5.51
C THR A 20 -1.49 -6.90 -4.62
N VAL A 21 -0.80 -6.81 -3.49
CA VAL A 21 -0.84 -5.66 -2.58
C VAL A 21 -0.45 -4.38 -3.33
N LEU A 22 0.59 -4.40 -4.17
CA LEU A 22 1.02 -3.22 -4.92
C LEU A 22 -0.04 -2.75 -5.92
N GLU A 23 -0.65 -3.66 -6.69
CA GLU A 23 -1.69 -3.27 -7.64
C GLU A 23 -2.93 -2.67 -6.96
N ALA A 24 -3.33 -3.23 -5.81
CA ALA A 24 -4.41 -2.66 -5.00
C ALA A 24 -4.02 -1.28 -4.42
N THR A 25 -2.75 -1.10 -4.07
CA THR A 25 -2.21 0.17 -3.55
C THR A 25 -2.22 1.26 -4.62
N VAL A 26 -1.72 0.95 -5.83
CA VAL A 26 -1.74 1.86 -6.98
C VAL A 26 -3.18 2.23 -7.35
N ALA A 27 -4.09 1.25 -7.37
CA ALA A 27 -5.50 1.50 -7.64
C ALA A 27 -6.12 2.43 -6.59
N ALA A 28 -5.86 2.18 -5.30
CA ALA A 28 -6.36 3.02 -4.22
C ALA A 28 -5.84 4.46 -4.30
N ALA A 29 -4.55 4.64 -4.58
CA ALA A 29 -3.97 5.97 -4.74
C ALA A 29 -4.62 6.75 -5.90
N ASN A 30 -4.82 6.10 -7.05
CA ASN A 30 -5.49 6.70 -8.20
C ASN A 30 -6.94 7.11 -7.91
N GLU A 31 -7.73 6.23 -7.27
CA GLU A 31 -9.13 6.52 -6.94
C GLU A 31 -9.27 7.62 -5.87
N LEU A 32 -8.34 7.68 -4.91
CA LEU A 32 -8.29 8.73 -3.88
C LEU A 32 -7.71 10.04 -4.41
N GLY A 33 -7.13 10.06 -5.60
CA GLY A 33 -6.49 11.24 -6.18
C GLY A 33 -5.21 11.69 -5.46
N VAL A 34 -4.51 10.76 -4.81
CA VAL A 34 -3.25 11.03 -4.09
C VAL A 34 -2.04 10.53 -4.88
N SER A 35 -0.90 11.17 -4.66
CA SER A 35 0.36 10.70 -5.26
C SER A 35 0.88 9.42 -4.59
N LEU A 36 1.49 8.53 -5.35
CA LEU A 36 2.18 7.34 -4.85
C LEU A 36 3.58 7.30 -5.48
N ALA A 37 4.62 7.31 -4.65
CA ALA A 37 5.99 7.13 -5.09
C ALA A 37 6.48 5.73 -4.72
N THR A 38 7.18 5.12 -5.66
CA THR A 38 7.73 3.78 -5.50
C THR A 38 9.15 3.72 -6.04
N GLU A 39 9.98 2.87 -5.44
CA GLU A 39 11.36 2.63 -5.89
C GLU A 39 11.61 1.14 -6.10
N ASP A 40 12.39 0.83 -7.13
CA ASP A 40 12.83 -0.54 -7.41
C ASP A 40 14.00 -0.91 -6.50
N HIS A 41 13.85 -2.01 -5.75
CA HIS A 41 14.92 -2.60 -4.96
C HIS A 41 15.20 -4.03 -5.40
N ALA A 42 16.34 -4.59 -4.97
CA ALA A 42 16.74 -5.96 -5.30
C ALA A 42 15.72 -7.04 -4.90
N LEU A 43 14.80 -6.73 -3.98
CA LEU A 43 13.75 -7.63 -3.48
C LEU A 43 12.34 -7.21 -3.93
N GLY A 44 12.22 -6.34 -4.94
CA GLY A 44 10.96 -5.85 -5.50
C GLY A 44 10.72 -4.36 -5.25
N GLN A 45 9.58 -3.88 -5.73
CA GLN A 45 9.21 -2.47 -5.66
C GLN A 45 8.68 -2.08 -4.27
N TRP A 46 9.20 -0.99 -3.71
CA TRP A 46 8.85 -0.47 -2.37
C TRP A 46 8.06 0.82 -2.51
N VAL A 47 7.12 1.06 -1.59
CA VAL A 47 6.42 2.35 -1.48
C VAL A 47 7.28 3.29 -0.64
N THR A 48 7.65 4.44 -1.19
CA THR A 48 8.53 5.42 -0.54
C THR A 48 7.82 6.71 -0.16
N ALA A 49 6.70 7.03 -0.81
CA ALA A 49 5.84 8.13 -0.39
C ALA A 49 4.37 7.91 -0.77
N VAL A 50 3.46 8.43 0.07
CA VAL A 50 2.02 8.54 -0.21
C VAL A 50 1.61 9.99 0.04
N ASP A 51 0.98 10.62 -0.95
CA ASP A 51 0.54 12.01 -0.92
C ASP A 51 1.65 13.01 -0.52
N GLY A 52 2.86 12.81 -1.05
CA GLY A 52 4.05 13.60 -0.70
C GLY A 52 4.62 13.34 0.70
N VAL A 53 3.99 12.49 1.50
CA VAL A 53 4.49 12.08 2.82
C VAL A 53 5.50 10.96 2.65
N SER A 54 6.76 11.25 2.97
CA SER A 54 7.90 10.35 2.94
C SER A 54 8.60 10.27 4.31
N GLY A 55 9.52 9.33 4.46
CA GLY A 55 10.27 9.06 5.70
C GLY A 55 11.25 7.91 5.49
N ASP A 56 11.39 7.03 6.47
CA ASP A 56 12.21 5.80 6.37
C ASP A 56 11.58 4.72 5.48
N GLY A 57 10.40 5.00 4.92
CA GLY A 57 9.64 4.13 4.03
C GLY A 57 8.21 3.94 4.54
N TRP A 58 7.47 3.09 3.83
CA TRP A 58 6.12 2.70 4.19
C TRP A 58 6.07 1.19 4.45
N ILE A 59 5.48 0.80 5.57
CA ILE A 59 5.22 -0.60 5.90
C ILE A 59 3.74 -0.90 5.68
N TYR A 60 3.45 -2.15 5.33
CA TYR A 60 2.09 -2.61 5.13
C TYR A 60 1.74 -3.83 5.96
N GLU A 61 0.47 -3.94 6.28
CA GLU A 61 -0.15 -5.10 6.92
C GLU A 61 -1.33 -5.58 6.07
N VAL A 62 -1.51 -6.89 5.98
CA VAL A 62 -2.70 -7.53 5.41
C VAL A 62 -3.42 -8.23 6.56
N ASP A 63 -4.66 -7.83 6.82
CA ASP A 63 -5.49 -8.35 7.90
C ASP A 63 -4.79 -8.30 9.28
N GLY A 64 -4.08 -7.20 9.54
CA GLY A 64 -3.32 -6.95 10.78
C GLY A 64 -2.02 -7.74 10.91
N THR A 65 -1.62 -8.50 9.89
CA THR A 65 -0.35 -9.24 9.86
C THR A 65 0.64 -8.56 8.92
N ARG A 66 1.84 -8.27 9.41
CA ARG A 66 2.94 -7.71 8.60
C ARG A 66 3.64 -8.82 7.81
N PRO A 67 3.56 -8.83 6.46
CA PRO A 67 4.26 -9.84 5.67
C PRO A 67 5.78 -9.58 5.64
N THR A 68 6.55 -10.62 5.31
CA THR A 68 8.02 -10.55 5.18
C THR A 68 8.50 -10.38 3.74
N ILE A 69 7.57 -10.16 2.81
CA ILE A 69 7.85 -10.01 1.37
C ILE A 69 7.36 -8.64 0.88
N GLY A 70 7.85 -8.19 -0.28
CA GLY A 70 7.44 -6.91 -0.88
C GLY A 70 5.98 -6.90 -1.35
N PRO A 71 5.36 -5.72 -1.47
CA PRO A 71 3.94 -5.57 -1.88
C PRO A 71 3.68 -6.07 -3.31
N GLU A 72 4.69 -6.06 -4.18
CA GLU A 72 4.61 -6.60 -5.53
C GLU A 72 4.49 -8.13 -5.55
N ALA A 73 5.14 -8.81 -4.59
CA ALA A 73 5.15 -10.27 -4.49
C ALA A 73 4.04 -10.83 -3.58
N MET A 74 3.40 -9.97 -2.76
CA MET A 74 2.33 -10.37 -1.86
C MET A 74 1.00 -10.42 -2.61
N ALA A 75 0.48 -11.63 -2.82
CA ALA A 75 -0.89 -11.80 -3.29
C ALA A 75 -1.87 -11.22 -2.24
N LEU A 76 -2.84 -10.42 -2.68
CA LEU A 76 -3.87 -9.88 -1.79
C LEU A 76 -5.09 -10.80 -1.80
N PRO A 77 -5.39 -11.52 -0.71
CA PRO A 77 -6.58 -12.37 -0.67
C PRO A 77 -7.86 -11.55 -0.83
N PRO A 78 -8.93 -12.15 -1.39
CA PRO A 78 -10.24 -11.52 -1.45
C PRO A 78 -10.72 -11.09 -0.06
N SER A 79 -11.45 -9.97 0.00
CA SER A 79 -11.98 -9.39 1.24
C SER A 79 -10.94 -8.99 2.31
N SER A 80 -9.63 -8.99 1.98
CA SER A 80 -8.59 -8.55 2.90
C SER A 80 -8.55 -7.03 3.10
N VAL A 81 -8.12 -6.62 4.29
CA VAL A 81 -7.83 -5.23 4.64
C VAL A 81 -6.33 -4.99 4.57
N LEU A 82 -5.92 -4.19 3.59
CA LEU A 82 -4.56 -3.68 3.46
C LEU A 82 -4.43 -2.32 4.15
N VAL A 83 -3.47 -2.19 5.07
CA VAL A 83 -3.14 -0.92 5.77
C VAL A 83 -1.69 -0.55 5.52
N TRP A 84 -1.45 0.70 5.16
CA TRP A 84 -0.14 1.31 4.97
C TRP A 84 0.11 2.37 6.05
N ARG A 85 1.30 2.36 6.64
CA ARG A 85 1.76 3.38 7.60
C ARG A 85 3.24 3.69 7.41
N LEU A 86 3.67 4.87 7.85
CA LEU A 86 5.10 5.21 7.90
C LEU A 86 5.85 4.20 8.79
N ALA A 87 7.05 3.83 8.35
CA ALA A 87 7.95 2.90 9.04
C ALA A 87 8.46 3.45 10.38
#